data_AF-A7KGC0-F1
#
_entry.id   AF-A7KGC0-F1
#
_cell.length_a   1.000
_cell.length_b   1.000
_cell.length_c   1.000
_cell.angle_alpha   90.00
_cell.angle_beta   90.00
_cell.angle_gamma   90.00
#
_symmetry.space_group_name_H-M   'P 1'
#
loop_
_entity.id
_entity.type
_entity.pdbx_description
1 polymer ?
#
loop_
_entity_poly.entity_id
_entity_poly.type
_entity_poly.pdbx_seq_one_letter_code
_entity_poly.pdbx_strand_id
1 'polypeptide(L)'
;MADLKKKEVSRSRMAEFPAGTPLRSGDEFPTEDIICEALENKSFERLNNCLVIASSDEHDMRFINEETLNIYFRDDVWTNRYVRTHIGETLRTVNFSGIRDPELRLEAKIISASLLWIVGRTAKTQSLIRKCANIVAGARIIESMGYRSLFQLRFPLVRNAFIVKMKEEDEHGRKRSERTLRNYFMDLADISLTGHTRLRKYGYFPDISFDSYNSVDDSNQTYCMPFSLMMSVWEGLITELDAEISDFDFDGFSRLCAIINGFYDSPYYTSMLEARKRGTAKSIPDYRAAYYYNLDSTSVLQKA
;
A
#
# COMPACT_ATOMS: atom_id res chain seq x y z
N MET A 1 21.10 -12.52 -29.41
CA MET A 1 20.07 -12.96 -28.46
C MET A 1 20.71 -13.02 -27.08
N ALA A 2 20.53 -11.98 -26.28
CA ALA A 2 21.02 -11.95 -24.91
C ALA A 2 19.95 -12.59 -24.04
N ASP A 3 20.22 -13.80 -23.54
CA ASP A 3 19.43 -14.44 -22.50
C ASP A 3 19.50 -13.58 -21.24
N LEU A 4 18.55 -12.65 -21.13
CA LEU A 4 18.15 -12.04 -19.87
C LEU A 4 17.62 -13.17 -19.00
N LYS A 5 18.52 -13.81 -18.25
CA LYS A 5 18.15 -14.65 -17.10
C LYS A 5 17.21 -13.82 -16.25
N LYS A 6 15.91 -14.09 -16.34
CA LYS A 6 14.90 -13.59 -15.42
C LYS A 6 15.43 -13.90 -14.03
N LYS A 7 15.86 -12.87 -13.31
CA LYS A 7 16.25 -12.99 -11.90
C LYS A 7 14.99 -13.49 -11.21
N GLU A 8 14.95 -14.79 -10.88
CA GLU A 8 13.88 -15.34 -10.05
C GLU A 8 13.83 -14.50 -8.79
N VAL A 9 12.80 -13.67 -8.69
CA VAL A 9 12.51 -12.95 -7.46
C VAL A 9 11.95 -14.02 -6.52
N SER A 10 12.86 -14.69 -5.82
CA SER A 10 12.51 -15.63 -4.77
C SER A 10 11.62 -14.88 -3.77
N ARG A 11 10.38 -15.36 -3.68
CA ARG A 11 9.31 -14.79 -2.86
C ARG A 11 9.61 -15.09 -1.39
N SER A 12 8.93 -14.42 -0.47
CA SER A 12 9.05 -14.73 0.97
C SER A 12 8.82 -16.22 1.22
N ARG A 13 9.50 -16.79 2.22
CA ARG A 13 9.25 -18.15 2.72
C ARG A 13 7.81 -18.41 3.15
N MET A 14 7.02 -17.38 3.44
CA MET A 14 5.57 -17.55 3.66
C MET A 14 4.85 -18.07 2.40
N ALA A 15 5.43 -17.89 1.21
CA ALA A 15 5.00 -18.53 -0.03
C ALA A 15 5.53 -19.97 -0.17
N GLU A 16 6.58 -20.35 0.56
CA GLU A 16 7.12 -21.72 0.65
C GLU A 16 6.33 -22.60 1.64
N PHE A 17 5.57 -21.99 2.56
CA PHE A 17 4.61 -22.67 3.44
C PHE A 17 3.17 -22.32 3.03
N PRO A 18 2.62 -22.94 1.96
CA PRO A 18 1.21 -22.76 1.62
C PRO A 18 0.32 -23.05 2.84
N ALA A 19 -0.81 -22.34 2.95
CA ALA A 19 -1.76 -22.56 4.02
C ALA A 19 -2.12 -24.05 4.11
N GLY A 20 -1.90 -24.66 5.29
CA GLY A 20 -2.10 -26.09 5.52
C GLY A 20 -0.88 -26.98 5.31
N THR A 21 0.31 -26.44 5.03
CA THR A 21 1.56 -27.24 5.05
C THR A 21 1.92 -27.54 6.49
N PRO A 22 1.86 -28.81 6.94
CA PRO A 22 2.20 -29.14 8.31
C PRO A 22 3.69 -28.89 8.51
N LEU A 23 4.02 -28.03 9.49
CA LEU A 23 5.37 -27.96 10.00
C LEU A 23 5.71 -29.31 10.63
N ARG A 24 6.98 -29.72 10.53
CA ARG A 24 7.46 -30.97 11.14
C ARG A 24 7.22 -31.04 12.66
N SER A 25 6.95 -29.91 13.31
CA SER A 25 6.66 -29.75 14.73
C SER A 25 5.18 -29.87 15.13
N GLY A 26 4.25 -29.81 14.17
CA GLY A 26 2.80 -29.74 14.47
C GLY A 26 2.27 -28.34 14.81
N ASP A 27 3.10 -27.30 14.68
CA ASP A 27 2.69 -25.92 14.94
C ASP A 27 1.74 -25.38 13.85
N GLU A 28 0.78 -24.54 14.26
CA GLU A 28 -0.14 -23.84 13.36
C GLU A 28 0.37 -22.44 12.99
N PHE A 29 0.03 -21.96 11.80
CA PHE A 29 0.26 -20.56 11.42
C PHE A 29 -0.96 -19.70 11.78
N PRO A 30 -0.81 -18.38 12.00
CA PRO A 30 -1.93 -17.49 12.28
C PRO A 30 -2.74 -17.23 11.00
N THR A 31 -3.51 -18.24 10.58
CA THR A 31 -4.40 -18.16 9.43
C THR A 31 -5.58 -17.25 9.74
N GLU A 32 -6.27 -16.81 8.68
CA GLU A 32 -7.47 -16.00 8.82
C GLU A 32 -8.54 -16.67 9.70
N ASP A 33 -8.71 -17.99 9.59
CA ASP A 33 -9.65 -18.75 10.42
C ASP A 33 -9.30 -18.69 11.91
N ILE A 34 -8.03 -18.95 12.26
CA ILE A 34 -7.60 -18.94 13.66
C ILE A 34 -7.71 -17.53 14.26
N ILE A 35 -7.35 -16.49 13.50
CA ILE A 35 -7.49 -15.11 13.97
C ILE A 35 -8.98 -14.75 14.14
N CYS A 36 -9.84 -15.09 13.17
CA CYS A 36 -11.28 -14.80 13.27
C CYS A 36 -11.94 -15.54 14.44
N GLU A 37 -11.61 -16.82 14.64
CA GLU A 37 -12.09 -17.61 15.77
C GLU A 37 -11.66 -16.99 17.11
N ALA A 38 -10.40 -16.55 17.21
CA ALA A 38 -9.89 -15.89 18.41
C ALA A 38 -10.62 -14.58 18.71
N LEU A 39 -10.91 -13.78 17.68
CA LEU A 39 -11.68 -12.54 17.80
C LEU A 39 -13.14 -12.78 18.18
N GLU A 40 -13.78 -13.80 17.59
CA GLU A 40 -15.17 -14.17 17.85
C GLU A 40 -15.36 -14.67 19.28
N ASN A 41 -14.48 -15.55 19.73
CA ASN A 41 -14.55 -16.16 21.06
C ASN A 41 -13.88 -15.31 22.15
N LYS A 42 -13.18 -14.23 21.78
CA LYS A 42 -12.30 -13.44 22.67
C LYS A 42 -11.28 -14.30 23.42
N SER A 43 -10.83 -15.39 22.80
CA SER A 43 -9.86 -16.33 23.36
C SER A 43 -8.65 -16.43 22.44
N PHE A 44 -7.48 -16.08 22.96
CA PHE A 44 -6.26 -15.95 22.16
C PHE A 44 -5.23 -17.06 22.45
N GLU A 45 -5.57 -18.10 23.22
CA GLU A 45 -4.63 -19.17 23.59
C GLU A 45 -4.10 -19.93 22.37
N ARG A 46 -4.99 -20.35 21.46
CA ARG A 46 -4.61 -21.00 20.20
C ARG A 46 -3.76 -20.07 19.34
N LEU A 47 -4.18 -18.80 19.20
CA LEU A 47 -3.44 -17.81 18.43
C LEU A 47 -2.04 -17.57 19.01
N ASN A 48 -1.89 -17.48 20.33
CA ASN A 48 -0.63 -17.27 21.04
C ASN A 48 0.41 -18.37 20.75
N ASN A 49 -0.04 -19.59 20.50
CA ASN A 49 0.81 -20.73 20.15
C ASN A 49 1.06 -20.86 18.64
N CYS A 50 0.49 -19.99 17.81
CA CYS A 50 0.77 -20.01 16.37
C CYS A 50 2.19 -19.53 16.08
N LEU A 51 2.86 -20.21 15.15
CA LEU A 51 4.16 -19.83 14.64
C LEU A 51 4.00 -18.65 13.68
N VAL A 52 4.69 -17.54 13.95
CA VAL A 52 4.68 -16.34 13.10
C VAL A 52 5.87 -16.33 12.16
N ILE A 53 7.05 -16.75 12.64
CA ILE A 53 8.26 -16.85 11.83
C ILE A 53 8.97 -18.17 12.18
N ALA A 54 9.04 -19.07 11.19
CA ALA A 54 9.75 -20.33 11.31
C ALA A 54 11.26 -20.13 11.17
N SER A 55 12.03 -20.77 12.05
CA SER A 55 13.47 -20.88 11.86
C SER A 55 13.80 -21.77 10.66
N SER A 56 15.02 -21.64 10.12
CA SER A 56 15.44 -22.31 8.90
C SER A 56 16.78 -23.02 9.07
N ASP A 57 16.85 -24.34 8.95
CA ASP A 57 18.12 -25.12 9.07
C ASP A 57 19.32 -24.48 8.33
N GLU A 58 19.07 -23.83 7.19
CA GLU A 58 19.98 -22.88 6.57
C GLU A 58 19.84 -21.48 7.19
N HIS A 59 20.56 -21.20 8.27
CA HIS A 59 20.58 -19.89 8.93
C HIS A 59 21.62 -18.96 8.28
N ASP A 60 21.50 -17.66 8.53
CA ASP A 60 22.54 -16.72 8.17
C ASP A 60 23.87 -17.13 8.82
N MET A 61 24.90 -17.36 7.99
CA MET A 61 26.24 -17.79 8.39
C MET A 61 26.90 -16.86 9.43
N ARG A 62 26.36 -15.65 9.64
CA ARG A 62 26.79 -14.73 10.70
C ARG A 62 26.45 -15.22 12.12
N PHE A 63 25.56 -16.20 12.28
CA PHE A 63 25.05 -16.63 13.59
C PHE A 63 25.19 -18.14 13.84
N ILE A 64 26.24 -18.78 13.30
CA ILE A 64 26.50 -20.24 13.36
C ILE A 64 26.46 -20.82 14.78
N ASN A 65 26.63 -20.00 15.83
CA ASN A 65 26.69 -20.44 17.23
C ASN A 65 25.45 -20.07 18.07
N GLU A 66 24.39 -19.51 17.48
CA GLU A 66 23.15 -19.23 18.21
C GLU A 66 22.12 -20.34 18.01
N GLU A 67 21.43 -20.72 19.08
CA GLU A 67 20.27 -21.60 18.97
C GLU A 67 19.19 -20.94 18.12
N THR A 68 18.61 -21.71 17.21
CA THR A 68 17.70 -21.18 16.22
C THR A 68 16.29 -21.31 16.72
N LEU A 69 15.61 -20.17 16.80
CA LEU A 69 14.36 -20.07 17.54
C LEU A 69 13.19 -19.77 16.59
N ASN A 70 12.17 -20.60 16.71
CA ASN A 70 10.85 -20.33 16.20
C ASN A 70 10.24 -19.16 16.97
N ILE A 71 9.61 -18.23 16.25
CA ILE A 71 8.96 -17.05 16.83
C ILE A 71 7.45 -17.24 16.77
N TYR A 72 6.81 -17.22 17.92
CA TYR A 72 5.38 -17.43 18.09
C TYR A 72 4.63 -16.12 18.26
N PHE A 73 3.32 -16.14 18.08
CA PHE A 73 2.48 -14.96 18.22
C PHE A 73 2.55 -14.37 19.62
N ARG A 74 2.67 -15.20 20.67
CA ARG A 74 2.84 -14.72 22.05
C ARG A 74 4.09 -13.87 22.25
N ASP A 75 5.13 -14.07 21.45
CA ASP A 75 6.39 -13.36 21.61
C ASP A 75 6.22 -11.89 21.20
N ASP A 76 6.88 -10.99 21.92
CA ASP A 76 6.81 -9.54 21.66
C ASP A 76 7.92 -9.05 20.72
N VAL A 77 8.86 -9.91 20.34
CA VAL A 77 9.96 -9.55 19.44
C VAL A 77 9.95 -10.48 18.23
N TRP A 78 9.66 -9.94 17.05
CA TRP A 78 9.69 -10.71 15.79
C TRP A 78 10.86 -10.23 14.91
N THR A 79 11.65 -11.16 14.39
CA THR A 79 12.85 -10.86 13.59
C THR A 79 13.05 -11.86 12.46
N ASN A 80 13.68 -11.43 11.37
CA ASN A 80 14.10 -12.32 10.29
C ASN A 80 15.47 -12.97 10.53
N ARG A 81 16.08 -12.77 11.70
CA ARG A 81 17.41 -13.30 12.05
C ARG A 81 17.56 -14.80 11.82
N TYR A 82 16.53 -15.56 12.16
CA TYR A 82 16.58 -17.02 12.21
C TYR A 82 16.04 -17.69 10.93
N VAL A 83 15.67 -16.88 9.92
CA VAL A 83 15.14 -17.34 8.65
C VAL A 83 16.25 -17.30 7.60
N ARG A 84 16.21 -18.21 6.62
CA ARG A 84 17.05 -18.09 5.42
C ARG A 84 16.69 -16.81 4.70
N THR A 85 17.54 -15.80 4.84
CA THR A 85 17.45 -14.58 4.05
C THR A 85 18.40 -14.67 2.86
N HIS A 86 18.01 -14.13 1.71
CA HIS A 86 18.93 -14.03 0.58
C HIS A 86 20.17 -13.20 0.94
N ILE A 87 21.29 -13.48 0.28
CA ILE A 87 22.51 -12.69 0.41
C ILE A 87 22.18 -11.22 0.12
N GLY A 88 22.40 -10.34 1.10
CA GLY A 88 22.13 -8.90 1.01
C GLY A 88 20.78 -8.44 1.58
N GLU A 89 19.95 -9.32 2.15
CA GLU A 89 18.79 -8.86 2.93
C GLU A 89 19.22 -8.21 4.24
N THR A 90 18.52 -7.15 4.62
CA THR A 90 18.79 -6.44 5.87
C THR A 90 18.11 -7.16 7.02
N LEU A 91 18.84 -7.32 8.13
CA LEU A 91 18.27 -7.77 9.40
C LEU A 91 17.24 -6.75 9.88
N ARG A 92 16.04 -7.20 10.21
CA ARG A 92 14.94 -6.38 10.73
C ARG A 92 14.35 -7.05 11.95
N THR A 93 13.92 -6.22 12.89
CA THR A 93 13.27 -6.64 14.13
C THR A 93 12.14 -5.68 14.41
N VAL A 94 11.01 -6.20 14.87
CA VAL A 94 9.91 -5.45 15.46
C VAL A 94 9.77 -5.85 16.92
N ASN A 95 9.50 -4.87 17.78
CA ASN A 95 9.34 -5.07 19.22
C ASN A 95 8.01 -4.46 19.70
N PHE A 96 7.03 -5.31 19.97
CA PHE A 96 5.68 -4.94 20.43
C PHE A 96 5.64 -4.50 21.90
N SER A 97 6.64 -4.87 22.71
CA SER A 97 6.69 -4.46 24.13
C SER A 97 6.80 -2.93 24.34
N GLY A 98 7.15 -2.20 23.27
CA GLY A 98 7.13 -0.74 23.27
C GLY A 98 5.73 -0.10 23.32
N ILE A 99 4.65 -0.88 23.12
CA ILE A 99 3.25 -0.45 23.26
C ILE A 99 2.78 -0.84 24.66
N ARG A 100 2.42 0.12 25.51
CA ARG A 100 2.09 -0.14 26.93
C ARG A 100 0.68 -0.71 27.10
N ASP A 101 -0.28 -0.21 26.32
CA ASP A 101 -1.66 -0.62 26.30
C ASP A 101 -1.78 -2.05 25.72
N PRO A 102 -2.26 -3.03 26.51
CA PRO A 102 -2.33 -4.42 26.07
C PRO A 102 -3.29 -4.65 24.90
N GLU A 103 -4.39 -3.90 24.82
CA GLU A 103 -5.39 -4.03 23.76
C GLU A 103 -4.82 -3.52 22.43
N LEU A 104 -4.18 -2.35 22.45
CA LEU A 104 -3.48 -1.79 21.31
C LEU A 104 -2.30 -2.68 20.87
N ARG A 105 -1.58 -3.28 21.82
CA ARG A 105 -0.50 -4.22 21.51
C ARG A 105 -1.05 -5.45 20.79
N LEU A 106 -2.13 -6.03 21.30
CA LEU A 106 -2.80 -7.17 20.67
C LEU A 106 -3.32 -6.79 19.27
N GLU A 107 -3.95 -5.63 19.13
CA GLU A 107 -4.42 -5.09 17.85
C GLU A 107 -3.26 -4.99 16.84
N ALA A 108 -2.14 -4.40 17.24
CA ALA A 108 -0.95 -4.28 16.40
C ALA A 108 -0.34 -5.63 16.02
N LYS A 109 -0.36 -6.63 16.92
CA LYS A 109 0.10 -8.00 16.64
C LYS A 109 -0.82 -8.70 15.64
N ILE A 110 -2.15 -8.57 15.78
CA ILE A 110 -3.12 -9.14 14.84
C ILE A 110 -2.97 -8.51 13.45
N ILE A 111 -2.87 -7.19 13.36
CA ILE A 111 -2.63 -6.49 12.08
C ILE A 111 -1.32 -6.98 11.44
N SER A 112 -0.24 -7.06 12.24
CA SER A 112 1.07 -7.50 11.76
C SER A 112 1.06 -8.96 11.28
N ALA A 113 0.42 -9.86 12.02
CA ALA A 113 0.22 -11.26 11.62
C ALA A 113 -0.61 -11.37 10.33
N SER A 114 -1.63 -10.53 10.17
CA SER A 114 -2.46 -10.49 8.97
C SER A 114 -1.68 -10.02 7.74
N LEU A 115 -0.83 -9.01 7.90
CA LEU A 115 0.05 -8.54 6.83
C LEU A 115 1.10 -9.60 6.44
N LEU A 116 1.61 -10.36 7.40
CA LEU A 116 2.48 -11.50 7.13
C LEU A 116 1.70 -12.61 6.40
N TRP A 117 0.67 -13.18 7.03
CA TRP A 117 0.13 -14.49 6.62
C TRP A 117 -1.10 -14.45 5.72
N ILE A 118 -1.78 -13.32 5.61
CA ILE A 118 -3.05 -13.19 4.87
C ILE A 118 -2.85 -12.33 3.63
N VAL A 119 -2.46 -11.06 3.83
CA VAL A 119 -2.44 -10.05 2.76
C VAL A 119 -1.11 -9.99 2.01
N GLY A 120 0.02 -10.07 2.73
CA GLY A 120 1.36 -9.79 2.17
C GLY A 120 2.13 -10.98 1.64
N ARG A 121 1.46 -12.10 1.28
CA ARG A 121 2.08 -13.40 0.94
C ARG A 121 3.16 -13.33 -0.16
N THR A 122 3.11 -12.34 -1.04
CA THR A 122 4.06 -12.19 -2.16
C THR A 122 5.28 -11.32 -1.85
N ALA A 123 5.27 -10.56 -0.74
CA ALA A 123 6.34 -9.63 -0.37
C ALA A 123 7.45 -10.32 0.42
N LYS A 124 8.69 -9.80 0.34
CA LYS A 124 9.86 -10.33 1.09
C LYS A 124 9.69 -10.18 2.61
N THR A 125 10.16 -11.16 3.39
CA THR A 125 10.05 -11.19 4.86
C THR A 125 10.61 -9.91 5.51
N GLN A 126 11.80 -9.46 5.11
CA GLN A 126 12.38 -8.21 5.64
C GLN A 126 11.50 -6.98 5.40
N SER A 127 10.75 -6.94 4.28
CA SER A 127 9.86 -5.82 3.95
C SER A 127 8.64 -5.85 4.85
N LEU A 128 8.09 -7.03 5.10
CA LEU A 128 6.94 -7.22 5.99
C LEU A 128 7.30 -6.93 7.44
N ILE A 129 8.46 -7.37 7.93
CA ILE A 129 8.92 -7.01 9.29
C ILE A 129 9.14 -5.50 9.41
N ARG A 130 9.68 -4.85 8.37
CA ARG A 130 9.76 -3.37 8.32
C ARG A 130 8.37 -2.72 8.42
N LYS A 131 7.38 -3.24 7.69
CA LYS A 131 5.98 -2.76 7.80
C LYS A 131 5.44 -2.92 9.23
N CYS A 132 5.64 -4.08 9.84
CA CYS A 132 5.23 -4.34 11.24
C CYS A 132 5.90 -3.36 12.21
N ALA A 133 7.20 -3.09 12.04
CA ALA A 133 7.92 -2.10 12.84
C ALA A 133 7.34 -0.67 12.68
N ASN A 134 6.95 -0.31 11.46
CA ASN A 134 6.31 0.98 11.19
C ASN A 134 4.91 1.08 11.82
N ILE A 135 4.16 -0.02 11.85
CA ILE A 135 2.86 -0.11 12.54
C ILE A 135 3.04 0.06 14.05
N VAL A 136 4.03 -0.62 14.65
CA VAL A 136 4.34 -0.46 16.08
C VAL A 136 4.72 0.98 16.41
N ALA A 137 5.52 1.65 15.57
CA ALA A 137 5.82 3.06 15.77
C ALA A 137 4.56 3.95 15.69
N GLY A 138 3.66 3.67 14.75
CA GLY A 138 2.36 4.33 14.68
C GLY A 138 1.52 4.10 15.94
N ALA A 139 1.47 2.87 16.45
CA ALA A 139 0.74 2.53 17.66
C ALA A 139 1.27 3.29 18.88
N ARG A 140 2.60 3.36 19.04
CA ARG A 140 3.24 4.15 20.12
C ARG A 140 2.86 5.63 20.06
N ILE A 141 2.77 6.21 18.87
CA ILE A 141 2.40 7.62 18.71
C ILE A 141 0.91 7.82 19.05
N ILE A 142 0.04 6.93 18.58
CA ILE A 142 -1.40 6.94 18.92
C ILE A 142 -1.62 6.82 20.43
N GLU A 143 -0.90 5.90 21.08
CA GLU A 143 -0.90 5.75 22.54
C GLU A 143 -0.44 7.03 23.24
N SER A 144 0.64 7.65 22.77
CA SER A 144 1.16 8.90 23.34
C SER A 144 0.21 10.10 23.16
N MET A 145 -0.80 9.97 22.30
CA MET A 145 -1.87 10.96 22.11
C MET A 145 -3.12 10.64 22.96
N GLY A 146 -3.07 9.56 23.75
CA GLY A 146 -4.17 9.13 24.63
C GLY A 146 -5.18 8.19 23.99
N TYR A 147 -4.93 7.68 22.78
CA TYR A 147 -5.82 6.76 22.07
C TYR A 147 -5.38 5.31 22.27
N ARG A 148 -6.36 4.38 22.34
CA ARG A 148 -6.12 2.95 22.59
C ARG A 148 -6.25 2.05 21.36
N SER A 149 -6.42 2.62 20.17
CA SER A 149 -6.59 1.87 18.93
C SER A 149 -6.03 2.65 17.75
N LEU A 150 -5.29 1.98 16.86
CA LEU A 150 -4.82 2.52 15.58
C LEU A 150 -6.00 2.90 14.68
N PHE A 151 -7.15 2.25 14.82
CA PHE A 151 -8.33 2.51 14.01
C PHE A 151 -8.95 3.89 14.27
N GLN A 152 -8.55 4.58 15.34
CA GLN A 152 -8.89 5.98 15.59
C GLN A 152 -8.34 6.92 14.50
N LEU A 153 -7.31 6.50 13.75
CA LEU A 153 -6.78 7.22 12.59
C LEU A 153 -7.78 7.40 11.44
N ARG A 154 -8.93 6.70 11.46
CA ARG A 154 -10.04 6.97 10.53
C ARG A 154 -10.63 8.36 10.74
N PHE A 155 -10.52 8.94 11.93
CA PHE A 155 -11.06 10.25 12.25
C PHE A 155 -10.08 11.35 11.80
N PRO A 156 -10.47 12.28 10.91
CA PRO A 156 -9.55 13.27 10.34
C PRO A 156 -8.81 14.13 11.38
N LEU A 157 -9.48 14.50 12.48
CA LEU A 157 -8.86 15.27 13.56
C LEU A 157 -7.72 14.49 14.24
N VAL A 158 -7.95 13.21 14.56
CA VAL A 158 -6.95 12.33 15.15
C VAL A 158 -5.81 12.09 14.16
N ARG A 159 -6.14 11.81 12.91
CA ARG A 159 -5.16 11.58 11.84
C ARG A 159 -4.25 12.79 11.61
N ASN A 160 -4.81 14.00 11.57
CA ASN A 160 -4.03 15.22 11.38
C ASN A 160 -3.08 15.47 12.55
N ALA A 161 -3.56 15.30 13.79
CA ALA A 161 -2.71 15.40 14.97
C ALA A 161 -1.60 14.33 14.98
N PHE A 162 -1.93 13.10 14.57
CA PHE A 162 -0.97 12.01 14.43
C PHE A 162 0.12 12.33 13.42
N ILE A 163 -0.25 12.86 12.26
CA ILE A 163 0.67 13.27 11.19
C ILE A 163 1.64 14.35 11.70
N VAL A 164 1.14 15.35 12.45
CA VAL A 164 1.99 16.39 13.05
C VAL A 164 2.98 15.75 14.02
N LYS A 165 2.51 14.88 14.92
CA LYS A 165 3.37 14.20 15.90
C LYS A 165 4.40 13.26 15.26
N MET A 166 4.06 12.63 14.14
CA MET A 166 4.99 11.82 13.34
C MET A 166 6.13 12.63 12.72
N LYS A 167 5.88 13.90 12.41
CA LYS A 167 6.86 14.83 11.83
C LYS A 167 7.77 15.47 12.87
N GLU A 168 7.36 15.46 14.13
CA GLU A 168 8.19 15.94 15.23
C GLU A 168 9.45 15.08 15.40
N GLU A 169 10.43 15.64 16.09
CA GLU A 169 11.68 14.97 16.42
C GLU A 169 11.41 13.71 17.26
N ASP A 170 12.16 12.64 16.99
CA ASP A 170 12.10 11.45 17.82
C ASP A 170 12.66 11.71 19.23
N GLU A 171 12.60 10.69 20.10
CA GLU A 171 13.13 10.76 21.48
C GLU A 171 14.64 11.11 21.55
N HIS A 172 15.34 11.11 20.41
CA HIS A 172 16.76 11.43 20.29
C HIS A 172 17.01 12.75 19.55
N GLY A 173 15.97 13.58 19.34
CA GLY A 173 16.09 14.88 18.67
C GLY A 173 16.25 14.79 17.15
N ARG A 174 15.95 13.64 16.52
CA ARG A 174 16.17 13.45 15.08
C ARG A 174 14.87 13.63 14.31
N LYS A 175 14.92 14.47 13.28
CA LYS A 175 13.84 14.58 12.28
C LYS A 175 13.91 13.44 11.29
N ARG A 176 12.76 12.83 11.00
CA ARG A 176 12.62 11.79 9.97
C ARG A 176 12.72 12.44 8.60
N SER A 177 13.45 11.81 7.67
CA SER A 177 13.47 12.27 6.28
C SER A 177 12.11 12.08 5.60
N GLU A 178 11.81 12.88 4.58
CA GLU A 178 10.54 12.81 3.84
C GLU A 178 10.29 11.42 3.25
N ARG A 179 11.33 10.78 2.69
CA ARG A 179 11.28 9.39 2.21
C ARG A 179 10.89 8.41 3.33
N THR A 180 11.42 8.63 4.54
CA THR A 180 11.11 7.78 5.69
C THR A 180 9.64 7.95 6.08
N LEU A 181 9.17 9.20 6.18
CA LEU A 181 7.76 9.51 6.48
C LEU A 181 6.80 8.92 5.44
N ARG A 182 7.12 9.02 4.15
CA ARG A 182 6.35 8.39 3.07
C ARG A 182 6.22 6.89 3.29
N ASN A 183 7.33 6.20 3.54
CA ASN A 183 7.30 4.76 3.82
C ASN A 183 6.42 4.42 5.04
N TYR A 184 6.49 5.21 6.12
CA TYR A 184 5.61 5.03 7.28
C TYR A 184 4.14 5.15 6.91
N PHE A 185 3.75 6.22 6.21
CA PHE A 185 2.36 6.45 5.86
C PHE A 185 1.83 5.44 4.85
N MET A 186 2.63 5.02 3.87
CA MET A 186 2.27 3.93 2.95
C MET A 186 2.04 2.62 3.70
N ASP A 187 2.95 2.24 4.60
CA ASP A 187 2.81 0.99 5.36
C ASP A 187 1.63 1.05 6.36
N LEU A 188 1.28 2.23 6.88
CA LEU A 188 0.08 2.42 7.71
C LEU A 188 -1.21 2.42 6.88
N ALA A 189 -1.17 2.90 5.64
CA ALA A 189 -2.31 2.80 4.71
C ALA A 189 -2.62 1.34 4.37
N ASP A 190 -1.59 0.48 4.29
CA ASP A 190 -1.76 -0.96 4.03
C ASP A 190 -2.58 -1.69 5.11
N ILE A 191 -2.80 -1.09 6.29
CA ILE A 191 -3.73 -1.62 7.30
C ILE A 191 -5.14 -1.71 6.69
N SER A 192 -5.53 -0.82 5.78
CA SER A 192 -6.83 -0.90 5.09
C SER A 192 -7.04 -2.20 4.31
N LEU A 193 -5.95 -2.87 3.88
CA LEU A 193 -6.02 -4.12 3.13
C LEU A 193 -6.63 -5.27 3.93
N THR A 194 -6.57 -5.22 5.27
CA THR A 194 -7.26 -6.21 6.12
C THR A 194 -8.79 -6.13 5.95
N GLY A 195 -9.31 -5.00 5.46
CA GLY A 195 -10.72 -4.84 5.08
C GLY A 195 -11.18 -5.73 3.91
N HIS A 196 -10.26 -6.27 3.12
CA HIS A 196 -10.57 -7.25 2.07
C HIS A 196 -10.63 -8.70 2.58
N THR A 197 -10.51 -8.89 3.90
CA THR A 197 -10.56 -10.19 4.57
C THR A 197 -11.79 -10.27 5.50
N ARG A 198 -12.06 -11.44 6.07
CA ARG A 198 -13.08 -11.67 7.10
C ARG A 198 -12.85 -10.84 8.36
N LEU A 199 -11.63 -10.34 8.60
CA LEU A 199 -11.32 -9.42 9.71
C LEU A 199 -12.19 -8.15 9.66
N ARG A 200 -12.67 -7.78 8.47
CA ARG A 200 -13.64 -6.69 8.30
C ARG A 200 -14.86 -6.83 9.22
N LYS A 201 -15.36 -8.05 9.43
CA LYS A 201 -16.54 -8.32 10.28
C LYS A 201 -16.32 -7.96 11.75
N TYR A 202 -15.07 -7.97 12.19
CA TYR A 202 -14.68 -7.67 13.57
C TYR A 202 -14.16 -6.24 13.74
N GLY A 203 -14.31 -5.38 12.72
CA GLY A 203 -13.85 -3.99 12.77
C GLY A 203 -12.34 -3.80 12.63
N TYR A 204 -11.60 -4.86 12.27
CA TYR A 204 -10.16 -4.83 12.01
C TYR A 204 -9.85 -4.29 10.61
N PHE A 205 -10.43 -3.15 10.28
CA PHE A 205 -10.17 -2.41 9.04
C PHE A 205 -10.48 -0.94 9.29
N PRO A 206 -9.51 -0.05 9.15
CA PRO A 206 -9.79 1.36 9.14
C PRO A 206 -9.73 1.83 7.66
N ASP A 207 -10.75 2.57 7.23
CA ASP A 207 -10.71 3.27 5.95
C ASP A 207 -9.79 4.50 6.11
N ILE A 208 -8.49 4.26 6.01
CA ILE A 208 -7.46 5.28 6.17
C ILE A 208 -6.71 5.42 4.86
N SER A 209 -6.83 6.60 4.27
CA SER A 209 -5.94 7.08 3.24
C SER A 209 -4.99 8.13 3.81
N PHE A 210 -3.72 8.07 3.39
CA PHE A 210 -2.72 9.11 3.57
C PHE A 210 -2.34 9.76 2.24
N ASP A 211 -3.25 9.79 1.25
CA ASP A 211 -2.97 10.16 -0.14
C ASP A 211 -2.31 11.54 -0.31
N SER A 212 -2.55 12.47 0.62
CA SER A 212 -1.87 13.78 0.63
C SER A 212 -0.35 13.70 0.85
N TYR A 213 0.19 12.55 1.29
CA TYR A 213 1.64 12.27 1.42
C TYR A 213 2.21 11.42 0.29
N ASN A 214 1.37 10.98 -0.65
CA ASN A 214 1.78 10.31 -1.88
C ASN A 214 2.09 11.33 -2.99
N SER A 215 2.61 12.51 -2.65
CA SER A 215 2.90 13.64 -3.57
C SER A 215 3.92 13.34 -4.67
N VAL A 216 4.53 12.15 -4.65
CA VAL A 216 5.31 11.65 -5.77
C VAL A 216 4.41 10.70 -6.53
N ASP A 217 3.82 11.26 -7.59
CA ASP A 217 3.25 10.53 -8.71
C ASP A 217 4.20 9.36 -9.03
N ASP A 218 3.78 8.13 -8.74
CA ASP A 218 4.56 6.93 -9.04
C ASP A 218 4.39 6.62 -10.54
N SER A 219 4.60 7.65 -11.37
CA SER A 219 4.40 7.66 -12.83
C SER A 219 5.36 6.71 -13.57
N ASN A 220 6.20 5.99 -12.83
CA ASN A 220 7.08 4.95 -13.32
C ASN A 220 6.50 3.52 -13.16
N GLN A 221 5.22 3.38 -12.81
CA GLN A 221 4.53 2.11 -13.07
C GLN A 221 4.33 1.94 -14.57
N THR A 222 5.37 1.46 -15.26
CA THR A 222 5.24 0.91 -16.60
C THR A 222 4.37 -0.33 -16.49
N TYR A 223 3.07 -0.18 -16.72
CA TYR A 223 2.19 -1.32 -16.97
C TYR A 223 2.65 -1.97 -18.27
N CYS A 224 3.45 -3.04 -18.17
CA CYS A 224 3.67 -3.95 -19.28
C CYS A 224 2.39 -4.77 -19.49
N MET A 225 1.34 -4.12 -20.00
CA MET A 225 0.11 -4.79 -20.39
C MET A 225 0.35 -5.47 -21.74
N PRO A 226 0.07 -6.78 -21.88
CA PRO A 226 0.08 -7.42 -23.19
C PRO A 226 -0.87 -6.69 -24.13
N PHE A 227 -0.45 -6.47 -25.38
CA PHE A 227 -1.23 -5.70 -26.37
C PHE A 227 -2.67 -6.23 -26.52
N SER A 228 -2.86 -7.55 -26.43
CA SER A 228 -4.20 -8.17 -26.45
C SER A 228 -5.10 -7.71 -25.31
N LEU A 229 -4.56 -7.61 -24.10
CA LEU A 229 -5.33 -7.18 -22.92
C LEU A 229 -5.68 -5.69 -23.02
N MET A 230 -4.75 -4.88 -23.54
CA MET A 230 -4.97 -3.46 -23.80
C MET A 230 -6.09 -3.25 -24.83
N MET A 231 -6.08 -4.01 -25.92
CA MET A 231 -7.12 -3.96 -26.94
C MET A 231 -8.48 -4.38 -26.38
N SER A 232 -8.56 -5.43 -25.56
CA SER A 232 -9.83 -5.85 -24.94
C SER A 232 -10.39 -4.83 -23.95
N VAL A 233 -9.52 -4.17 -23.16
CA VAL A 233 -9.94 -3.07 -22.27
C VAL A 233 -10.43 -1.88 -23.09
N TRP A 234 -9.74 -1.56 -24.20
CA TRP A 234 -10.11 -0.48 -25.09
C TRP A 234 -11.44 -0.72 -25.82
N GLU A 235 -11.66 -1.93 -26.35
CA GLU A 235 -12.94 -2.32 -26.96
C GLU A 235 -14.09 -2.31 -25.95
N GLY A 236 -13.84 -2.79 -24.72
CA GLY A 236 -14.83 -2.74 -23.63
C GLY A 236 -15.24 -1.31 -23.31
N LEU A 237 -14.26 -0.41 -23.16
CA LEU A 237 -14.49 1.01 -22.93
C LEU A 237 -15.25 1.68 -24.08
N ILE A 238 -14.89 1.40 -25.34
CA ILE A 238 -15.63 1.92 -26.50
C ILE A 238 -17.07 1.44 -26.50
N THR A 239 -17.30 0.16 -26.17
CA THR A 239 -18.65 -0.42 -26.16
C THR A 239 -19.52 0.17 -25.04
N GLU A 240 -18.94 0.39 -23.86
CA GLU A 240 -19.61 1.10 -22.76
C GLU A 240 -19.89 2.57 -23.11
N LEU A 241 -18.94 3.25 -23.74
CA LEU A 241 -19.10 4.63 -24.20
C LEU A 241 -20.17 4.74 -25.30
N ASP A 242 -20.20 3.82 -26.27
CA ASP A 242 -21.23 3.77 -27.32
C ASP A 242 -22.62 3.48 -26.73
N ALA A 243 -22.71 2.68 -25.67
CA ALA A 243 -23.95 2.45 -24.94
C ALA A 243 -24.40 3.70 -24.17
N GLU A 244 -23.48 4.42 -23.50
CA GLU A 244 -23.80 5.66 -22.77
C GLU A 244 -24.14 6.83 -23.70
N ILE A 245 -23.52 6.93 -24.89
CA ILE A 245 -23.79 8.00 -25.89
C ILE A 245 -25.28 8.04 -26.31
N SER A 246 -26.02 6.94 -26.15
CA SER A 246 -27.47 6.92 -26.43
C SER A 246 -28.34 7.67 -25.41
N ASP A 247 -27.80 8.00 -24.22
CA ASP A 247 -28.55 8.63 -23.12
C ASP A 247 -27.80 9.79 -22.39
N PHE A 248 -26.68 10.30 -22.90
CA PHE A 248 -25.78 11.15 -22.09
C PHE A 248 -25.74 12.67 -22.37
N ASP A 249 -25.56 13.41 -21.26
CA ASP A 249 -25.26 14.83 -21.16
C ASP A 249 -23.88 15.16 -21.78
N PHE A 250 -23.89 16.02 -22.80
CA PHE A 250 -22.75 16.35 -23.65
C PHE A 250 -21.52 16.92 -22.90
N ASP A 251 -21.67 17.40 -21.67
CA ASP A 251 -20.62 18.12 -20.94
C ASP A 251 -19.53 17.19 -20.38
N GLY A 252 -19.89 15.97 -19.98
CA GLY A 252 -18.94 14.97 -19.46
C GLY A 252 -18.05 14.37 -20.54
N PHE A 253 -18.64 14.00 -21.67
CA PHE A 253 -17.94 13.39 -22.81
C PHE A 253 -17.01 14.39 -23.51
N SER A 254 -17.45 15.65 -23.66
CA SER A 254 -16.61 16.73 -24.19
C SER A 254 -15.33 16.93 -23.38
N ARG A 255 -15.42 16.76 -22.05
CA ARG A 255 -14.29 16.84 -21.12
C ARG A 255 -13.32 15.68 -21.29
N LEU A 256 -13.84 14.46 -21.44
CA LEU A 256 -13.04 13.25 -21.62
C LEU A 256 -12.28 13.28 -22.96
N CYS A 257 -12.96 13.64 -24.05
CA CYS A 257 -12.34 13.81 -25.36
C CYS A 257 -11.33 14.96 -25.39
N ALA A 258 -11.57 16.04 -24.65
CA ALA A 258 -10.62 17.13 -24.50
C ALA A 258 -9.34 16.67 -23.77
N ILE A 259 -9.47 15.89 -22.70
CA ILE A 259 -8.31 15.35 -21.97
C ILE A 259 -7.53 14.37 -22.87
N ILE A 260 -8.22 13.45 -23.56
CA ILE A 260 -7.60 12.46 -24.44
C ILE A 260 -6.86 13.11 -25.62
N ASN A 261 -7.39 14.20 -26.18
CA ASN A 261 -6.78 14.92 -27.30
C ASN A 261 -5.79 16.03 -26.88
N GLY A 262 -5.33 16.03 -25.62
CA GLY A 262 -4.31 16.98 -25.18
C GLY A 262 -4.77 18.44 -25.12
N PHE A 263 -6.04 18.69 -24.74
CA PHE A 263 -6.62 20.05 -24.67
C PHE A 263 -5.76 21.04 -23.87
N TYR A 264 -5.23 20.60 -22.73
CA TYR A 264 -4.38 21.44 -21.87
C TYR A 264 -3.04 21.79 -22.50
N ASP A 265 -2.59 21.00 -23.49
CA ASP A 265 -1.38 21.23 -24.26
C ASP A 265 -1.68 21.92 -25.61
N SER A 266 -2.95 22.22 -25.89
CA SER A 266 -3.33 22.81 -27.18
C SER A 266 -2.89 24.29 -27.29
N PRO A 267 -2.50 24.74 -28.50
CA PRO A 267 -2.22 26.15 -28.77
C PRO A 267 -3.40 27.07 -28.44
N TYR A 268 -4.63 26.58 -28.61
CA TYR A 268 -5.85 27.31 -28.24
C TYR A 268 -5.91 27.58 -26.73
N TYR A 269 -5.71 26.55 -25.90
CA TYR A 269 -5.74 26.70 -24.45
C TYR A 269 -4.66 27.66 -23.95
N THR A 270 -3.47 27.56 -24.52
CA THR A 270 -2.33 28.45 -24.21
C THR A 270 -2.63 29.90 -24.60
N SER A 271 -3.14 30.15 -25.80
CA SER A 271 -3.48 31.52 -26.27
C SER A 271 -4.61 32.16 -25.46
N MET A 272 -5.62 31.39 -25.06
CA MET A 272 -6.72 31.89 -24.22
C MET A 272 -6.27 32.19 -22.79
N LEU A 273 -5.35 31.40 -22.23
CA LEU A 273 -4.71 31.71 -20.94
C LEU A 273 -3.91 33.02 -21.02
N GLU A 274 -3.18 33.26 -22.11
CA GLU A 274 -2.45 34.51 -22.31
C GLU A 274 -3.38 35.71 -22.49
N ALA A 275 -4.44 35.59 -23.28
CA ALA A 275 -5.44 36.63 -23.46
C ALA A 275 -6.14 36.99 -22.14
N ARG A 276 -6.39 35.99 -21.29
CA ARG A 276 -6.93 36.21 -19.94
C ARG A 276 -5.94 36.91 -19.02
N LYS A 277 -4.65 36.52 -19.05
CA LYS A 277 -3.59 37.23 -18.32
C LYS A 277 -3.45 38.70 -18.76
N ARG A 278 -3.72 38.99 -20.04
CA ARG A 278 -3.74 40.35 -20.60
C ARG A 278 -5.07 41.10 -20.38
N GLY A 279 -6.06 40.45 -19.75
CA GLY A 279 -7.36 41.05 -19.45
C GLY A 279 -8.30 41.22 -20.65
N THR A 280 -7.95 40.67 -21.82
CA THR A 280 -8.71 40.83 -23.07
C THR A 280 -9.77 39.74 -23.29
N ALA A 281 -9.77 38.67 -22.49
CA ALA A 281 -10.77 37.60 -22.51
C ALA A 281 -11.45 37.43 -21.14
N LYS A 282 -12.80 37.34 -21.12
CA LYS A 282 -13.62 37.22 -19.90
C LYS A 282 -14.12 35.80 -19.59
N SER A 283 -14.14 34.89 -20.56
CA SER A 283 -14.65 33.52 -20.40
C SER A 283 -13.53 32.48 -20.18
N ILE A 284 -13.88 31.37 -19.53
CA ILE A 284 -13.03 30.18 -19.41
C ILE A 284 -12.91 29.53 -20.81
N PRO A 285 -11.74 28.97 -21.20
CA PRO A 285 -11.59 28.30 -22.49
C PRO A 285 -12.63 27.18 -22.65
N ASP A 286 -13.40 27.22 -23.74
CA ASP A 286 -14.44 26.23 -24.05
C ASP A 286 -13.80 25.02 -24.76
N TYR A 287 -14.09 23.82 -24.24
CA TYR A 287 -13.63 22.55 -24.79
C TYR A 287 -14.10 22.32 -26.23
N ARG A 288 -15.31 22.79 -26.58
CA ARG A 288 -15.83 22.68 -27.96
C ARG A 288 -15.07 23.57 -28.92
N ALA A 289 -14.77 24.81 -28.52
CA ALA A 289 -14.02 25.75 -29.34
C ALA A 289 -12.59 25.25 -29.62
N ALA A 290 -11.95 24.61 -28.64
CA ALA A 290 -10.63 24.01 -28.82
C ALA A 290 -10.63 22.81 -29.78
N TYR A 291 -11.68 21.97 -29.73
CA TYR A 291 -11.82 20.85 -30.66
C TYR A 291 -11.89 21.33 -32.12
N TYR A 292 -12.70 22.35 -32.42
CA TYR A 292 -12.77 22.93 -33.77
C TYR A 292 -11.48 23.67 -34.17
N TYR A 293 -10.82 24.39 -33.24
CA TYR A 293 -9.53 25.04 -33.51
C TYR A 293 -8.43 24.05 -33.88
N ASN A 294 -8.41 22.88 -33.23
CA ASN A 294 -7.44 21.82 -33.50
C ASN A 294 -7.72 21.07 -34.81
N LEU A 295 -9.00 20.95 -35.23
CA LEU A 295 -9.39 20.40 -36.53
C LEU A 295 -9.03 21.35 -37.68
N ASP A 296 -9.24 22.66 -37.53
CA ASP A 296 -8.88 23.63 -38.57
C ASP A 296 -7.36 23.75 -38.75
N SER A 297 -6.59 23.71 -37.65
CA SER A 297 -5.12 23.79 -37.71
C SER A 297 -4.46 22.54 -38.31
N THR A 298 -5.08 21.36 -38.18
CA THR A 298 -4.65 20.15 -38.89
C THR A 298 -5.03 20.18 -40.38
N SER A 299 -6.14 20.83 -40.76
CA SER A 299 -6.52 21.02 -42.17
C SER A 299 -5.57 21.96 -42.94
N VAL A 300 -5.00 22.95 -42.26
CA VAL A 300 -4.03 23.89 -42.86
C VAL A 300 -2.67 23.22 -43.10
N LEU A 301 -2.27 22.26 -42.25
CA LEU A 301 -1.05 21.47 -42.42
C LEU A 301 -1.14 20.40 -43.51
N GLN A 302 -2.33 20.08 -44.02
CA GLN A 302 -2.51 19.20 -45.18
C GLN A 302 -2.61 19.95 -46.52
N LYS A 303 -2.56 21.29 -46.51
CA LYS A 303 -2.56 22.14 -47.73
C LYS A 303 -1.30 23.00 -47.89
N ALA A 304 -0.26 22.75 -47.12
CA ALA A 304 1.10 23.28 -47.32
C ALA A 304 2.05 22.15 -47.71
#